data_AF-A0A1D1W7U4-F1
#
_entry.id   AF-A0A1D1W7U4-F1
#
_cell.length_a   1.000
_cell.length_b   1.000
_cell.length_c   1.000
_cell.angle_alpha   90.00
_cell.angle_beta   90.00
_cell.angle_gamma   90.00
#
_symmetry.space_group_name_H-M   'P 1'
#
loop_
_entity.id
_entity.type
_entity.pdbx_description
1 polymer ?
#
loop_
_entity_poly.entity_id
_entity_poly.type
_entity_poly.pdbx_seq_one_letter_code
_entity_poly.pdbx_strand_id
1 'polypeptide(L)'
;MSEGFKIKRRRKYTEERLQDAVRAVANGMSVRKASLTFCVPRGTIINYEQSPIAQQLGRKTKLDPTEEALLVDMWIGSGNNGFPMNKHNLLTFVDEMGFGKGIGTVFSEKWHRRFLRDHGKQISLRMGSNVDRKKAREWTVECAVNWINLLSCLESEGYLSDPSAVINLDESGFILGFEKEKVYAARGMKHVPS
;
A
#
# COMPACT_ATOMS: atom_id res chain seq x y z
N MET A 1 11.30 9.91 42.78
CA MET A 1 12.40 9.43 41.91
C MET A 1 11.76 8.75 40.71
N SER A 2 11.79 9.40 39.54
CA SER A 2 11.13 8.91 38.33
C SER A 2 11.98 7.82 37.67
N GLU A 3 11.51 6.58 37.70
CA GLU A 3 12.10 5.50 36.91
C GLU A 3 11.98 5.83 35.42
N GLY A 4 13.11 6.18 34.81
CA GLY A 4 13.19 6.49 33.38
C GLY A 4 12.81 5.26 32.54
N PHE A 5 11.88 5.47 31.60
CA PHE A 5 11.46 4.47 30.62
C PHE A 5 12.68 3.77 29.97
N LYS A 6 12.70 2.43 30.02
CA LYS A 6 13.73 1.61 29.36
C LYS A 6 13.68 1.80 27.84
N ILE A 7 14.48 2.72 27.31
CA ILE A 7 14.67 2.89 25.87
C ILE A 7 15.26 1.59 25.30
N LYS A 8 14.58 0.97 24.33
CA LYS A 8 15.11 -0.18 23.58
C LYS A 8 16.51 0.19 23.06
N ARG A 9 17.56 -0.47 23.57
CA ARG A 9 18.96 -0.17 23.21
C ARG A 9 19.15 -0.41 21.72
N ARG A 10 19.24 0.68 20.93
CA ARG A 10 19.74 0.64 19.55
C ARG A 10 21.18 0.09 19.58
N ARG A 11 21.61 -0.59 18.51
CA ARG A 11 23.02 -1.01 18.35
C ARG A 11 23.92 0.21 18.55
N LYS A 12 24.94 0.10 19.41
CA LYS A 12 25.92 1.17 19.66
C LYS A 12 27.08 1.17 18.66
N TYR A 13 27.10 0.21 17.73
CA TYR A 13 28.13 0.02 16.73
C TYR A 13 27.49 0.07 15.33
N THR A 14 28.27 0.53 14.35
CA THR A 14 27.89 0.51 12.93
C THR A 14 28.12 -0.88 12.33
N GLU A 15 27.46 -1.16 11.21
CA GLU A 15 27.62 -2.43 10.49
C GLU A 15 29.06 -2.58 9.96
N GLU A 16 29.66 -1.50 9.48
CA GLU A 16 31.06 -1.45 9.03
C GLU A 16 32.02 -1.90 10.13
N ARG A 17 31.90 -1.35 11.35
CA ARG A 17 32.73 -1.73 12.49
C ARG A 17 32.56 -3.19 12.89
N LEU A 18 31.36 -3.73 12.74
CA LEU A 18 31.10 -5.15 12.98
C LEU A 18 31.81 -6.02 11.94
N GLN A 19 31.71 -5.66 10.65
CA GLN A 19 32.38 -6.38 9.56
C GLN A 19 33.91 -6.32 9.68
N ASP A 20 34.46 -5.16 10.06
CA ASP A 20 35.89 -5.01 10.31
C ASP A 20 36.34 -5.85 11.51
N ALA A 21 35.56 -5.87 12.60
CA ALA A 21 35.86 -6.67 13.78
C ALA A 21 35.87 -8.17 13.48
N VAL A 22 34.88 -8.66 12.73
CA VAL A 22 34.78 -10.07 12.33
C VAL A 22 35.94 -10.45 11.40
N ARG A 23 36.27 -9.60 10.42
CA ARG A 23 37.44 -9.81 9.54
C ARG A 23 38.75 -9.82 10.31
N ALA A 24 38.92 -8.93 11.28
CA ALA A 24 40.13 -8.88 12.10
C ALA A 24 40.31 -10.16 12.92
N VAL A 25 39.21 -10.71 13.48
CA VAL A 25 39.24 -12.00 14.20
C VAL A 25 39.57 -13.14 13.25
N ALA A 26 38.97 -13.19 12.06
CA ALA A 26 39.30 -14.17 11.03
C ALA A 26 40.78 -14.12 10.60
N ASN A 27 41.40 -12.93 10.62
CA ASN A 27 42.82 -12.71 10.35
C ASN A 27 43.74 -12.99 11.56
N GLY A 28 43.23 -13.62 12.63
CA GLY A 28 44.02 -14.05 13.79
C GLY A 28 44.06 -13.05 14.97
N MET A 29 43.29 -11.96 14.93
CA MET A 29 43.15 -11.08 16.09
C MET A 29 42.30 -11.74 17.17
N SER A 30 42.69 -11.64 18.45
CA SER A 30 41.83 -12.14 19.52
C SER A 30 40.51 -11.35 19.61
N VAL A 31 39.41 -12.04 19.91
CA VAL A 31 38.07 -11.41 20.09
C VAL A 31 38.11 -10.26 21.10
N ARG A 32 38.93 -10.40 22.16
CA ARG A 32 39.13 -9.33 23.15
C ARG A 32 39.77 -8.09 22.54
N LYS A 33 40.80 -8.25 21.70
CA LYS A 33 41.48 -7.15 21.03
C LYS A 33 40.56 -6.50 19.99
N ALA A 34 39.90 -7.31 19.16
CA ALA A 34 38.93 -6.81 18.18
C ALA A 34 37.78 -6.02 18.83
N SER A 35 37.26 -6.50 19.96
CA SER A 35 36.20 -5.80 20.70
C SER A 35 36.61 -4.41 21.17
N LEU A 36 37.85 -4.25 21.63
CA LEU A 36 38.40 -2.95 22.06
C LEU A 36 38.72 -2.05 20.87
N THR A 37 39.29 -2.60 19.80
CA THR A 37 39.69 -1.84 18.60
C THR A 37 38.48 -1.29 17.85
N PHE A 38 37.44 -2.11 17.66
CA PHE A 38 36.28 -1.76 16.85
C PHE A 38 35.06 -1.33 17.68
N CYS A 39 35.18 -1.31 19.02
CA CYS A 39 34.10 -0.96 19.95
C CYS A 39 32.81 -1.80 19.76
N VAL A 40 32.98 -3.08 19.39
CA VAL A 40 31.89 -4.05 19.23
C VAL A 40 31.90 -5.03 20.41
N PRO A 41 30.76 -5.33 21.07
CA PRO A 41 30.74 -6.29 22.16
C PRO A 41 31.25 -7.68 21.72
N ARG A 42 32.07 -8.33 22.55
CA ARG A 42 32.67 -9.64 22.27
C ARG A 42 31.64 -10.69 21.82
N GLY A 43 30.51 -10.78 22.53
CA GLY A 43 29.44 -11.73 22.19
C GLY A 43 28.81 -11.45 20.83
N THR A 44 28.75 -10.19 20.38
CA THR A 44 28.30 -9.88 19.02
C THR A 44 29.28 -10.38 17.97
N ILE A 45 30.59 -10.20 18.18
CA ILE A 45 31.61 -10.68 17.24
C ILE A 45 31.55 -12.21 17.13
N ILE A 46 31.50 -12.92 18.26
CA ILE A 46 31.39 -14.39 18.31
C ILE A 46 30.12 -14.87 17.60
N ASN A 47 28.97 -14.23 17.83
CA ASN A 47 27.72 -14.62 17.19
C ASN A 47 27.77 -14.46 15.66
N TYR A 48 28.43 -13.42 15.15
CA TYR A 48 28.59 -13.20 13.70
C TYR A 48 29.68 -14.06 13.08
N GLU A 49 30.70 -14.46 13.85
CA GLU A 49 31.67 -15.47 13.44
C GLU A 49 30.99 -16.85 13.25
N GLN A 50 30.08 -17.21 14.17
CA GLN A 50 29.33 -18.47 14.10
C GLN A 50 28.15 -18.43 13.11
N SER A 51 27.51 -17.28 12.95
CA SER A 51 26.37 -17.08 12.05
C SER A 51 26.46 -15.69 11.41
N PRO A 52 27.08 -15.58 10.22
CA PRO A 52 27.33 -14.30 9.54
C PRO A 52 26.06 -13.57 9.10
N ILE A 53 24.92 -14.25 9.11
CA ILE A 53 23.66 -13.66 8.71
C ILE A 53 23.22 -12.74 9.84
N ALA A 54 23.20 -11.43 9.55
CA ALA A 54 22.64 -10.43 10.42
C ALA A 54 21.23 -10.87 10.84
N GLN A 55 21.07 -11.39 12.06
CA GLN A 55 19.75 -11.74 12.56
C GLN A 55 18.90 -10.48 12.53
N GLN A 56 17.88 -10.51 11.68
CA GLN A 56 16.91 -9.43 11.58
C GLN A 56 16.33 -9.25 12.99
N LEU A 57 16.55 -8.07 13.56
CA LEU A 57 16.13 -7.80 14.93
C LEU A 57 14.61 -7.74 14.98
N GLY A 58 14.02 -8.76 15.62
CA GLY A 58 12.59 -8.82 15.87
C GLY A 58 11.93 -10.04 15.26
N ARG A 59 10.63 -10.17 15.54
CA ARG A 59 9.81 -11.25 14.98
C ARG A 59 9.66 -11.03 13.47
N LYS A 60 9.74 -12.12 12.70
CA LYS A 60 9.35 -12.13 11.28
C LYS A 60 7.93 -11.59 11.13
N THR A 61 7.66 -10.95 10.00
CA THR A 61 6.30 -10.51 9.65
C THR A 61 5.38 -11.73 9.56
N LYS A 62 4.08 -11.52 9.82
CA LYS A 62 3.08 -12.60 9.77
C LYS A 62 2.91 -13.13 8.35
N LEU A 63 2.91 -12.21 7.39
CA LEU A 63 3.00 -12.51 5.97
C LEU A 63 4.42 -12.21 5.50
N ASP A 64 4.94 -13.05 4.63
CA ASP A 64 6.25 -12.79 4.02
C ASP A 64 6.16 -11.68 2.96
N PRO A 65 7.29 -11.11 2.51
CA PRO A 65 7.28 -10.02 1.53
C PRO A 65 6.63 -10.38 0.18
N THR A 66 6.70 -11.64 -0.24
CA THR A 66 6.10 -12.12 -1.49
C THR A 66 4.58 -12.14 -1.37
N GLU A 67 4.08 -12.62 -0.25
CA GLU A 67 2.65 -12.65 0.06
C GLU A 67 2.06 -11.26 0.14
N GLU A 68 2.76 -10.33 0.81
CA GLU A 68 2.33 -8.94 0.86
C GLU A 68 2.36 -8.27 -0.54
N ALA A 69 3.31 -8.64 -1.41
CA ALA A 69 3.35 -8.14 -2.79
C ALA A 69 2.17 -8.67 -3.63
N LEU A 70 1.88 -9.97 -3.55
CA LEU A 70 0.72 -10.57 -4.22
C LEU A 70 -0.61 -9.96 -3.76
N LEU A 71 -0.71 -9.63 -2.46
CA LEU A 71 -1.86 -8.88 -1.94
C LEU A 71 -1.97 -7.53 -2.63
N VAL A 72 -0.89 -6.74 -2.68
CA VAL A 72 -0.88 -5.43 -3.35
C VAL A 72 -1.34 -5.55 -4.81
N ASP A 73 -0.80 -6.51 -5.55
CA ASP A 73 -1.17 -6.75 -6.95
C ASP A 73 -2.65 -7.10 -7.11
N MET A 74 -3.18 -7.96 -6.23
CA MET A 74 -4.59 -8.34 -6.22
C MET A 74 -5.51 -7.14 -5.96
N TRP A 75 -5.19 -6.29 -4.97
CA TRP A 75 -6.02 -5.11 -4.66
C TRP A 75 -5.98 -4.06 -5.78
N ILE A 76 -4.80 -3.83 -6.36
CA ILE A 76 -4.65 -2.94 -7.51
C ILE A 76 -5.43 -3.50 -8.71
N GLY A 77 -5.29 -4.79 -8.99
CA GLY A 77 -6.03 -5.49 -10.03
C GLY A 77 -7.53 -5.39 -9.84
N SER A 78 -8.03 -5.59 -8.62
CA SER A 78 -9.45 -5.47 -8.29
C SER A 78 -9.99 -4.06 -8.54
N GLY A 79 -9.27 -3.02 -8.10
CA GLY A 79 -9.63 -1.64 -8.40
C GLY A 79 -9.58 -1.32 -9.89
N ASN A 80 -8.57 -1.82 -10.60
CA ASN A 80 -8.45 -1.69 -12.05
C ASN A 80 -9.54 -2.47 -12.80
N ASN A 81 -10.19 -3.45 -12.17
CA ASN A 81 -11.31 -4.20 -12.74
C ASN A 81 -12.68 -3.62 -12.38
N GLY A 82 -12.73 -2.52 -11.62
CA GLY A 82 -13.98 -1.88 -11.21
C GLY A 82 -14.60 -2.49 -9.96
N PHE A 83 -13.86 -3.33 -9.23
CA PHE A 83 -14.27 -3.86 -7.93
C PHE A 83 -13.27 -3.42 -6.87
N PRO A 84 -13.13 -2.10 -6.62
CA PRO A 84 -12.18 -1.62 -5.64
C PRO A 84 -12.63 -2.07 -4.25
N MET A 85 -11.74 -2.71 -3.51
CA MET A 85 -12.12 -3.27 -2.21
C MET A 85 -11.68 -2.36 -1.06
N ASN A 86 -12.40 -2.44 0.04
CA ASN A 86 -12.19 -1.59 1.21
C ASN A 86 -11.30 -2.28 2.26
N LYS A 87 -11.05 -1.56 3.36
CA LYS A 87 -10.27 -2.06 4.48
C LYS A 87 -10.87 -3.31 5.14
N HIS A 88 -12.20 -3.39 5.21
CA HIS A 88 -12.86 -4.56 5.78
C HIS A 88 -12.54 -5.81 4.95
N ASN A 89 -12.64 -5.73 3.62
CA ASN A 89 -12.26 -6.82 2.72
C ASN A 89 -10.79 -7.25 2.94
N LEU A 90 -9.86 -6.29 3.08
CA LEU A 90 -8.45 -6.61 3.34
C LEU A 90 -8.31 -7.41 4.63
N LEU A 91 -8.87 -6.92 5.74
CA LEU A 91 -8.72 -7.55 7.05
C LEU A 91 -9.33 -8.96 7.06
N THR A 92 -10.53 -9.12 6.51
CA THR A 92 -11.19 -10.44 6.37
C THR A 92 -10.30 -11.39 5.56
N PHE A 93 -9.79 -10.95 4.41
CA PHE A 93 -8.95 -11.79 3.55
C PHE A 93 -7.64 -12.22 4.24
N VAL A 94 -6.93 -11.29 4.89
CA VAL A 94 -5.67 -11.65 5.56
C VAL A 94 -5.91 -12.48 6.81
N ASP A 95 -7.02 -12.31 7.51
CA ASP A 95 -7.41 -13.18 8.63
C ASP A 95 -7.64 -14.61 8.13
N GLU A 96 -8.38 -14.80 7.04
CA GLU A 96 -8.58 -16.11 6.40
C GLU A 96 -7.26 -16.76 5.97
N MET A 97 -6.38 -16.00 5.32
CA MET A 97 -5.02 -16.47 4.99
C MET A 97 -4.24 -16.88 6.26
N GLY A 98 -4.39 -16.11 7.35
CA GLY A 98 -3.75 -16.36 8.63
C GLY A 98 -4.26 -17.65 9.29
N PHE A 99 -5.57 -17.91 9.21
CA PHE A 99 -6.18 -19.16 9.68
C PHE A 99 -5.68 -20.35 8.88
N GLY A 100 -5.67 -20.26 7.55
CA GLY A 100 -5.17 -21.33 6.67
C GLY A 100 -3.71 -21.71 6.93
N LYS A 101 -2.88 -20.78 7.42
CA LYS A 101 -1.48 -21.01 7.77
C LYS A 101 -1.24 -21.41 9.23
N GLY A 102 -2.29 -21.48 10.06
CA GLY A 102 -2.14 -21.73 11.49
C GLY A 102 -1.45 -20.58 12.26
N ILE A 103 -1.43 -19.36 11.71
CA ILE A 103 -0.84 -18.16 12.36
C ILE A 103 -1.71 -17.71 13.56
N GLY A 104 -2.96 -18.18 13.63
CA GLY A 104 -3.83 -18.15 14.81
C GLY A 104 -4.08 -16.76 15.40
N THR A 105 -3.86 -15.69 14.63
CA THR A 105 -3.91 -14.32 15.15
C THR A 105 -4.47 -13.35 14.15
N VAL A 106 -5.52 -12.65 14.56
CA VAL A 106 -6.16 -11.54 13.82
C VAL A 106 -5.13 -10.46 13.45
N PHE A 107 -5.24 -9.94 12.23
CA PHE A 107 -4.46 -8.83 11.74
C PHE A 107 -5.01 -7.52 12.31
N SER A 108 -4.17 -6.83 13.09
CA SER A 108 -4.59 -5.62 13.82
C SER A 108 -4.51 -4.36 12.96
N GLU A 109 -5.12 -3.27 13.44
CA GLU A 109 -4.98 -1.93 12.87
C GLU A 109 -3.51 -1.49 12.72
N LYS A 110 -2.66 -1.94 13.66
CA LYS A 110 -1.24 -1.65 13.63
C LYS A 110 -0.55 -2.36 12.46
N TRP A 111 -0.96 -3.57 12.12
CA TRP A 111 -0.48 -4.26 10.93
C TRP A 111 -0.94 -3.53 9.67
N HIS A 112 -2.23 -3.17 9.58
CA HIS A 112 -2.76 -2.45 8.42
C HIS A 112 -2.01 -1.12 8.16
N ARG A 113 -1.77 -0.31 9.19
CA ARG A 113 -0.96 0.92 9.07
C ARG A 113 0.46 0.66 8.62
N ARG A 114 1.07 -0.43 9.08
CA ARG A 114 2.42 -0.84 8.66
C ARG A 114 2.43 -1.29 7.20
N PHE A 115 1.48 -2.12 6.80
CA PHE A 115 1.29 -2.58 5.42
C PHE A 115 1.19 -1.38 4.47
N LEU A 116 0.32 -0.41 4.76
CA LEU A 116 0.19 0.81 3.95
C LEU A 116 1.45 1.68 3.92
N ARG A 117 2.22 1.71 5.01
CA ARG A 117 3.49 2.45 5.05
C ARG A 117 4.55 1.75 4.19
N ASP A 118 4.68 0.44 4.35
CA ASP A 118 5.73 -0.36 3.72
C ASP A 118 5.45 -0.47 2.19
N HIS A 119 4.18 -0.52 1.77
CA HIS A 119 3.75 -0.58 0.37
C HIS A 119 3.24 0.75 -0.22
N GLY A 120 3.42 1.87 0.51
CA GLY A 120 2.83 3.16 0.15
C GLY A 120 3.30 3.79 -1.16
N LYS A 121 4.34 3.21 -1.79
CA LYS A 121 4.78 3.56 -3.15
C LYS A 121 3.85 2.99 -4.23
N GLN A 122 3.14 1.89 -3.95
CA GLN A 122 2.34 1.13 -4.91
C GLN A 122 0.84 1.30 -4.66
N ILE A 123 0.43 1.28 -3.39
CA ILE A 123 -0.99 1.29 -3.00
C ILE A 123 -1.31 2.50 -2.11
N SER A 124 -2.54 3.00 -2.21
CA SER A 124 -3.07 4.06 -1.35
C SER A 124 -4.57 3.91 -1.14
N LEU A 125 -5.07 4.45 -0.02
CA LEU A 125 -6.51 4.59 0.21
C LEU A 125 -7.05 5.81 -0.53
N ARG A 126 -8.15 5.62 -1.25
CA ARG A 126 -8.86 6.63 -2.03
C ARG A 126 -10.36 6.54 -1.78
N MET A 127 -11.05 7.66 -1.91
CA MET A 127 -12.51 7.66 -1.86
C MET A 127 -13.03 6.97 -3.13
N GLY A 128 -13.90 5.97 -2.97
CA GLY A 128 -14.65 5.42 -4.10
C GLY A 128 -15.50 6.50 -4.76
N SER A 129 -15.59 6.47 -6.09
CA SER A 129 -16.48 7.35 -6.85
C SER A 129 -17.61 6.54 -7.45
N ASN A 130 -18.85 6.99 -7.27
CA ASN A 130 -20.06 6.44 -7.88
C ASN A 130 -20.15 6.69 -9.40
N VAL A 131 -19.02 7.00 -10.04
CA VAL A 131 -18.96 7.20 -11.48
C VAL A 131 -18.91 5.82 -12.12
N ASP A 132 -19.94 5.51 -12.89
CA ASP A 132 -19.99 4.29 -13.68
C ASP A 132 -18.79 4.24 -14.63
N ARG A 133 -17.96 3.19 -14.46
CA ARG A 133 -16.75 2.96 -15.25
C ARG A 133 -17.05 2.84 -16.75
N LYS A 134 -18.18 2.23 -17.11
CA LYS A 134 -18.61 2.07 -18.50
C LYS A 134 -18.93 3.42 -19.09
N LYS A 135 -19.72 4.25 -18.41
CA LYS A 135 -20.02 5.63 -18.84
C LYS A 135 -18.75 6.46 -19.01
N ALA A 136 -17.81 6.37 -18.05
CA ALA A 136 -16.55 7.11 -18.12
C ALA A 136 -15.63 6.66 -19.29
N ARG A 137 -15.75 5.41 -19.75
CA ARG A 137 -14.99 4.89 -20.89
C ARG A 137 -15.63 5.22 -22.23
N GLU A 138 -16.95 5.18 -22.30
CA GLU A 138 -17.70 5.44 -23.53
C GLU A 138 -17.64 6.91 -23.94
N TRP A 139 -17.45 7.83 -22.98
CA TRP A 139 -17.29 9.25 -23.27
C TRP A 139 -15.86 9.60 -23.73
N THR A 140 -15.59 9.37 -25.01
CA THR A 140 -14.30 9.71 -25.65
C THR A 140 -14.29 11.14 -26.21
N VAL A 141 -13.09 11.66 -26.51
CA VAL A 141 -12.94 12.96 -27.19
C VAL A 141 -13.65 12.94 -28.55
N GLU A 142 -13.56 11.84 -29.28
CA GLU A 142 -14.23 11.68 -30.58
C GLU A 142 -15.76 11.71 -30.43
N CYS A 143 -16.31 10.99 -29.45
CA CYS A 143 -17.74 11.05 -29.14
C CYS A 143 -18.18 12.47 -28.78
N ALA A 144 -17.39 13.18 -27.97
CA ALA A 144 -17.68 14.57 -27.60
C ALA A 144 -17.65 15.51 -28.80
N VAL A 145 -16.65 15.37 -29.69
CA VAL A 145 -16.55 16.17 -30.92
C VAL A 145 -17.72 15.89 -31.86
N ASN A 146 -18.06 14.61 -32.07
CA ASN A 146 -19.19 14.22 -32.91
C ASN A 146 -20.52 14.76 -32.37
N TRP A 147 -20.70 14.74 -31.04
CA TRP A 147 -21.86 15.32 -30.39
C TRP A 147 -21.94 16.84 -30.58
N ILE A 148 -20.81 17.55 -30.41
CA ILE A 148 -20.75 19.00 -30.65
C ILE A 148 -21.09 19.32 -32.11
N ASN A 149 -20.54 18.56 -33.07
CA ASN A 149 -20.83 18.77 -34.49
C ASN A 149 -22.32 18.56 -34.80
N LEU A 150 -22.96 17.53 -34.22
CA LEU A 150 -24.39 17.30 -34.37
C LEU A 150 -25.20 18.49 -33.84
N LEU A 151 -24.85 19.01 -32.65
CA LEU A 151 -25.50 20.20 -32.09
C LEU A 151 -25.32 21.43 -32.99
N SER A 152 -24.13 21.65 -33.54
CA SER A 152 -23.88 22.76 -34.48
C SER A 152 -24.71 22.63 -35.77
N CYS A 153 -24.89 21.42 -36.32
CA CYS A 153 -25.76 21.19 -37.46
C CYS A 153 -27.21 21.52 -37.12
N LEU A 154 -27.73 21.02 -36.00
CA LEU A 154 -29.10 21.27 -35.55
C LEU A 154 -29.35 22.77 -35.27
N GLU A 155 -28.36 23.48 -34.75
CA GLU A 155 -28.40 24.93 -34.59
C GLU A 155 -28.51 25.63 -35.94
N SER A 156 -27.70 25.24 -36.93
CA SER A 156 -27.72 25.84 -38.27
C SER A 156 -29.04 25.60 -39.02
N GLU A 157 -29.71 24.48 -38.74
CA GLU A 157 -31.03 24.15 -39.28
C GLU A 157 -32.18 24.81 -38.50
N GLY A 158 -31.86 25.55 -37.42
CA GLY A 158 -32.82 26.30 -36.62
C GLY A 158 -33.53 25.50 -35.53
N TYR A 159 -33.21 24.20 -35.36
CA TYR A 159 -33.87 23.34 -34.37
C TYR A 159 -33.58 23.74 -32.91
N LEU A 160 -32.49 24.44 -32.65
CA LEU A 160 -32.08 24.89 -31.31
C LEU A 160 -32.38 26.38 -31.04
N SER A 161 -33.12 27.04 -31.94
CA SER A 161 -33.40 28.48 -31.86
C SER A 161 -34.44 28.86 -30.79
N ASP A 162 -35.32 27.93 -30.40
CA ASP A 162 -36.24 28.08 -29.27
C ASP A 162 -35.77 27.23 -28.07
N PRO A 163 -35.23 27.86 -27.01
CA PRO A 163 -34.83 27.16 -25.79
C PRO A 163 -35.97 26.40 -25.12
N SER A 164 -37.23 26.83 -25.31
CA SER A 164 -38.39 26.19 -24.69
C SER A 164 -38.73 24.84 -25.31
N ALA A 165 -38.28 24.60 -26.55
CA ALA A 165 -38.42 23.33 -27.23
C ALA A 165 -37.32 22.31 -26.82
N VAL A 166 -36.28 22.76 -26.11
CA VAL A 166 -35.19 21.90 -25.65
C VAL A 166 -35.58 21.25 -24.32
N ILE A 167 -36.00 19.99 -24.39
CA ILE A 167 -36.38 19.20 -23.23
C ILE A 167 -35.18 18.37 -22.78
N ASN A 168 -34.74 18.59 -21.54
CA ASN A 168 -33.75 17.71 -20.90
C ASN A 168 -34.46 16.55 -20.20
N LEU A 169 -34.02 15.32 -20.46
CA LEU A 169 -34.44 14.09 -19.81
C LEU A 169 -33.20 13.41 -19.25
N ASP A 170 -33.01 13.49 -17.94
CA ASP A 170 -31.93 12.79 -17.24
C ASP A 170 -32.48 12.09 -16.00
N GLU A 171 -31.87 10.97 -15.63
CA GLU A 171 -32.23 10.23 -14.44
C GLU A 171 -31.67 10.94 -13.20
N SER A 172 -32.55 11.29 -12.26
CA SER A 172 -32.10 11.78 -10.95
C SER A 172 -31.66 10.61 -10.08
N GLY A 173 -30.34 10.37 -10.03
CA GLY A 173 -29.74 9.38 -9.14
C GLY A 173 -29.81 9.80 -7.67
N PHE A 174 -30.83 9.35 -6.95
CA PHE A 174 -30.90 9.52 -5.49
C PHE A 174 -30.03 8.46 -4.82
N ILE A 175 -28.93 8.88 -4.19
CA ILE A 175 -28.08 7.98 -3.40
C ILE A 175 -28.79 7.74 -2.07
N LEU A 176 -29.53 6.63 -1.98
CA LEU A 176 -30.29 6.24 -0.78
C LEU A 176 -29.42 5.60 0.33
N GLY A 177 -28.13 5.44 0.09
CA GLY A 177 -27.15 5.00 1.08
C GLY A 177 -25.81 4.60 0.43
N PHE A 178 -24.75 5.32 0.76
CA PHE A 178 -23.61 4.87 1.57
C PHE A 178 -22.52 5.95 1.50
N GLU A 179 -21.92 6.25 2.65
CA GLU A 179 -20.72 7.08 2.74
C GLU A 179 -19.71 6.57 1.73
N LYS A 180 -19.12 7.48 0.93
CA LYS A 180 -18.01 7.15 0.04
C LYS A 180 -16.95 6.45 0.89
N GLU A 181 -16.79 5.13 0.73
CA GLU A 181 -15.85 4.40 1.55
C GLU A 181 -14.44 4.56 0.97
N LYS A 182 -13.43 4.46 1.83
CA LYS A 182 -12.04 4.41 1.40
C LYS A 182 -11.71 3.02 0.88
N VAL A 183 -11.40 2.96 -0.40
CA VAL A 183 -10.99 1.75 -1.12
C VAL A 183 -9.51 1.80 -1.46
N TYR A 184 -8.92 0.63 -1.67
CA TYR A 184 -7.53 0.52 -2.12
C TYR A 184 -7.41 0.77 -3.62
N ALA A 185 -6.39 1.55 -4.00
CA ALA A 185 -6.11 1.89 -5.38
C ALA A 185 -4.61 2.05 -5.60
N ALA A 186 -4.18 1.88 -6.85
CA ALA A 186 -2.82 2.19 -7.27
C ALA A 186 -2.45 3.65 -6.90
N ARG A 187 -1.23 3.82 -6.41
CA ARG A 187 -0.69 5.11 -6.01
C ARG A 187 -0.73 6.06 -7.21
N GLY A 188 -1.31 7.24 -7.02
CA GLY A 188 -1.44 8.25 -8.07
C GLY A 188 -2.80 8.28 -8.77
N MET A 189 -3.66 7.26 -8.59
CA MET A 189 -5.03 7.34 -9.08
C MET A 189 -5.81 8.45 -8.34
N LYS A 190 -6.48 9.30 -9.13
CA LYS A 190 -7.33 10.41 -8.65
C LYS A 190 -8.78 9.97 -8.49
N HIS A 191 -9.27 9.18 -9.44
CA HIS A 191 -10.63 8.65 -9.46
C HIS A 191 -10.56 7.13 -9.39
N VAL A 192 -11.38 6.54 -8.54
CA VAL A 192 -11.51 5.09 -8.40
C VAL A 192 -12.96 4.77 -8.71
N PRO A 193 -13.26 4.38 -9.97
CA PRO A 193 -14.59 3.93 -10.33
C PRO A 193 -14.96 2.73 -9.46
N SER A 194 -16.14 2.77 -8.84
CA SER A 194 -16.76 1.67 -8.10
C SER A 194 -18.05 1.25 -8.76
#